data_AF-C6PYT0-F1
#
_entry.id   AF-C6PYT0-F1
#
_cell.length_a   1.000
_cell.length_b   1.000
_cell.length_c   1.000
_cell.angle_alpha   90.00
_cell.angle_beta   90.00
_cell.angle_gamma   90.00
#
_symmetry.space_group_name_H-M   'P 1'
#
loop_
_entity.id
_entity.type
_entity.pdbx_description
1 polymer ?
#
loop_
_entity_poly.entity_id
_entity_poly.type
_entity_poly.pdbx_seq_one_letter_code
_entity_poly.pdbx_strand_id
1 'polypeptide(L)'
;MFNGDIVCEKTFSWLKTPDIIEEDYEKLYKSLSEYRGNKTFAKRNVQLRCDFVCEGEKLIIEYDERQHFSEARKISLLSYPDISVCFDRQLWIQACNDIKAKDGQPVNRDEVRAYYDSTRDIEASKHGYKLIRIMHGQIDFEAVGAEEHLKKLLKEYMFIK
;
A
#
# COMPACT_ATOMS: atom_id res chain seq x y z
N MET A 1 4.16 20.22 10.61
CA MET A 1 3.89 19.84 9.21
C MET A 1 5.16 20.17 8.46
N PHE A 2 5.68 19.18 7.72
CA PHE A 2 7.06 18.92 7.28
C PHE A 2 8.05 20.11 7.19
N ASN A 3 9.31 19.84 7.52
CA ASN A 3 10.38 20.83 7.59
C ASN A 3 11.16 20.93 6.25
N GLY A 4 10.46 20.76 5.12
CA GLY A 4 11.08 20.64 3.80
C GLY A 4 11.86 19.34 3.61
N ASP A 5 11.53 18.30 4.37
CA ASP A 5 12.25 17.03 4.48
C ASP A 5 11.50 15.84 3.83
N ILE A 6 10.52 16.13 2.97
CA ILE A 6 9.86 15.11 2.16
C ILE A 6 10.75 14.75 0.97
N VAL A 7 10.98 13.45 0.81
CA VAL A 7 11.73 12.88 -0.32
C VAL A 7 10.80 12.01 -1.14
N CYS A 8 10.78 12.22 -2.46
CA CYS A 8 10.02 11.39 -3.37
C CYS A 8 10.81 10.15 -3.79
N GLU A 9 10.09 9.10 -4.20
CA GLU A 9 10.68 7.92 -4.88
C GLU A 9 11.78 7.23 -4.05
N LYS A 10 11.67 7.28 -2.73
CA LYS A 10 12.69 6.80 -1.79
C LYS A 10 12.61 5.29 -1.62
N THR A 11 13.77 4.66 -1.45
CA THR A 11 13.89 3.23 -1.10
C THR A 11 14.57 3.06 0.26
N PHE A 12 14.33 1.91 0.88
CA PHE A 12 15.01 1.49 2.10
C PHE A 12 15.64 0.11 1.91
N SER A 13 16.71 -0.19 2.65
CA SER A 13 17.33 -1.52 2.63
C SER A 13 16.42 -2.60 3.23
N TRP A 14 15.53 -2.21 4.15
CA TRP A 14 14.57 -3.07 4.83
C TRP A 14 13.23 -3.20 4.07
N LEU A 15 12.87 -2.22 3.24
CA LEU A 15 11.61 -2.25 2.48
C LEU A 15 11.74 -3.10 1.21
N LYS A 16 11.68 -4.42 1.39
CA LYS A 16 11.83 -5.40 0.32
C LYS A 16 10.88 -6.57 0.51
N THR A 17 10.54 -7.25 -0.58
CA THR A 17 9.82 -8.52 -0.48
C THR A 17 10.66 -9.57 0.23
N PRO A 18 10.05 -10.50 0.99
CA PRO A 18 10.79 -11.47 1.77
C PRO A 18 11.55 -12.45 0.87
N ASP A 19 12.67 -12.97 1.38
CA ASP A 19 13.44 -14.03 0.71
C ASP A 19 12.74 -15.39 0.82
N ILE A 20 12.13 -15.65 1.98
CA ILE A 20 11.36 -16.84 2.30
C ILE A 20 9.93 -16.38 2.62
N ILE A 21 8.94 -17.00 1.98
CA ILE A 21 7.53 -16.68 2.20
C ILE A 21 7.05 -17.47 3.42
N GLU A 22 7.08 -16.81 4.57
CA GLU A 22 6.67 -17.37 5.87
C GLU A 22 5.98 -16.29 6.71
N GLU A 23 5.45 -16.69 7.86
CA GLU A 23 4.81 -15.80 8.85
C GLU A 23 3.72 -14.91 8.22
N ASP A 24 3.88 -13.59 8.32
CA ASP A 24 2.96 -12.56 7.84
C ASP A 24 2.65 -12.64 6.33
N TYR A 25 3.49 -13.33 5.56
CA TYR A 25 3.36 -13.45 4.11
C TYR A 25 2.68 -14.74 3.66
N GLU A 26 2.56 -15.76 4.54
CA GLU A 26 2.07 -17.08 4.15
C GLU A 26 0.62 -17.04 3.67
N LYS A 27 -0.27 -16.43 4.46
CA LYS A 27 -1.69 -16.30 4.12
C LYS A 27 -1.89 -15.46 2.86
N LEU A 28 -1.20 -14.33 2.78
CA LEU A 28 -1.21 -13.44 1.62
C LEU A 28 -0.81 -14.17 0.34
N TYR A 29 0.32 -14.88 0.37
CA TYR A 29 0.82 -15.62 -0.78
C TYR A 29 -0.13 -16.73 -1.20
N LYS A 30 -0.65 -17.49 -0.24
CA LYS A 30 -1.60 -18.58 -0.50
C LYS A 30 -2.86 -18.06 -1.19
N SER A 31 -3.50 -17.03 -0.63
CA SER A 31 -4.74 -16.49 -1.16
C SER A 31 -4.58 -15.84 -2.54
N LEU A 32 -3.47 -15.12 -2.79
CA LEU A 32 -3.17 -14.59 -4.12
C LEU A 32 -2.85 -15.71 -5.13
N SER A 33 -2.15 -16.76 -4.70
CA SER A 33 -1.84 -17.92 -5.55
C SER A 33 -3.09 -18.69 -5.96
N GLU A 34 -4.07 -18.83 -5.05
CA GLU A 34 -5.33 -19.54 -5.30
C GLU A 34 -6.26 -18.77 -6.25
N TYR A 35 -6.17 -17.42 -6.31
CA TYR A 35 -7.05 -16.59 -7.11
C TYR A 35 -7.06 -16.94 -8.61
N ARG A 36 -5.88 -17.05 -9.23
CA ARG A 36 -5.72 -17.40 -10.66
C ARG A 36 -4.75 -18.57 -10.90
N GLY A 37 -4.33 -19.26 -9.84
CA GLY A 37 -3.37 -20.36 -9.91
C GLY A 37 -1.93 -19.94 -10.23
N ASN A 38 -1.63 -18.64 -10.28
CA ASN A 38 -0.31 -18.13 -10.61
C ASN A 38 0.53 -17.96 -9.35
N LYS A 39 1.76 -18.50 -9.35
CA LYS A 39 2.70 -18.44 -8.22
C LYS A 39 3.93 -17.57 -8.47
N THR A 40 4.05 -16.95 -9.64
CA THR A 40 5.24 -16.22 -10.09
C THR A 40 5.20 -14.72 -9.79
N PHE A 41 4.12 -14.23 -9.16
CA PHE A 41 3.97 -12.83 -8.78
C PHE A 41 4.88 -12.42 -7.61
N ALA A 42 5.13 -13.34 -6.66
CA ALA A 42 5.90 -13.08 -5.44
C ALA A 42 7.41 -13.22 -5.69
N LYS A 43 8.00 -12.23 -6.37
CA LYS A 43 9.46 -12.14 -6.51
C LYS A 43 10.10 -11.89 -5.15
N ARG A 44 11.26 -12.50 -4.90
CA ARG A 44 12.01 -12.45 -3.63
C ARG A 44 13.01 -11.30 -3.61
N ASN A 45 13.26 -10.72 -2.43
CA ASN A 45 14.25 -9.66 -2.20
C ASN A 45 14.13 -8.45 -3.16
N VAL A 46 12.94 -8.18 -3.66
CA VAL A 46 12.70 -7.01 -4.51
C VAL A 46 12.60 -5.78 -3.62
N GLN A 47 13.53 -4.85 -3.77
CA GLN A 47 13.46 -3.56 -3.11
C GLN A 47 12.28 -2.75 -3.65
N LEU A 48 11.43 -2.28 -2.75
CA LEU A 48 10.26 -1.49 -3.07
C LEU A 48 10.56 -0.01 -2.83
N ARG A 49 9.87 0.82 -3.61
CA ARG A 49 9.99 2.27 -3.60
C ARG A 49 8.72 2.87 -3.00
N CYS A 50 8.87 3.93 -2.23
CA CYS A 50 7.76 4.74 -1.73
C CYS A 50 7.59 6.00 -2.57
N ASP A 51 6.35 6.43 -2.76
CA ASP A 51 6.06 7.67 -3.48
C ASP A 51 6.61 8.89 -2.73
N PHE A 52 6.29 9.02 -1.43
CA PHE A 52 6.77 10.11 -0.58
C PHE A 52 7.16 9.63 0.81
N VAL A 53 8.26 10.17 1.35
CA VAL A 53 8.79 9.82 2.67
C VAL A 53 9.21 11.06 3.45
N CYS A 54 8.78 11.16 4.71
CA CYS A 54 9.37 12.05 5.71
C CYS A 54 10.00 11.18 6.80
N GLU A 55 11.33 11.03 6.77
CA GLU A 55 12.02 10.12 7.68
C GLU A 55 12.02 10.57 9.13
N GLY A 56 12.14 11.89 9.38
CA GLY A 56 12.15 12.44 10.73
C GLY A 56 10.90 12.10 11.53
N GLU A 57 9.76 11.96 10.84
CA GLU A 57 8.46 11.61 11.41
C GLU A 57 8.10 10.12 11.25
N LYS A 58 9.01 9.31 10.70
CA LYS A 58 8.75 7.92 10.27
C LYS A 58 7.45 7.78 9.48
N LEU A 59 7.25 8.66 8.50
CA LEU A 59 6.04 8.71 7.70
C LEU A 59 6.33 8.34 6.24
N ILE A 60 5.50 7.46 5.71
CA ILE A 60 5.40 7.12 4.29
C ILE A 60 4.00 7.52 3.81
N ILE A 61 3.93 8.12 2.63
CA ILE A 61 2.67 8.40 1.94
C ILE A 61 2.74 7.73 0.57
N GLU A 62 1.76 6.87 0.28
CA GLU A 62 1.58 6.23 -1.04
C GLU A 62 0.31 6.78 -1.69
N TYR A 63 0.34 6.96 -3.00
CA TYR A 63 -0.82 7.37 -3.80
C TYR A 63 -1.33 6.18 -4.62
N ASP A 64 -2.52 5.70 -4.27
CA ASP A 64 -3.11 4.54 -4.93
C ASP A 64 -3.90 4.99 -6.16
N GLU A 65 -3.30 4.83 -7.34
CA GLU A 65 -3.97 5.04 -8.62
C GLU A 65 -5.12 4.04 -8.85
N ARG A 66 -6.06 4.38 -9.74
CA ARG A 66 -7.23 3.56 -10.07
C ARG A 66 -6.90 2.08 -10.34
N GLN A 67 -5.76 1.80 -10.96
CA GLN A 67 -5.28 0.45 -11.29
C GLN A 67 -4.93 -0.43 -10.08
N HIS A 68 -4.75 0.15 -8.89
CA HIS A 68 -4.50 -0.60 -7.66
C HIS A 68 -5.78 -1.27 -7.12
N PHE A 69 -6.97 -0.78 -7.49
CA PHE A 69 -8.26 -1.27 -6.96
C PHE A 69 -8.80 -2.46 -7.75
N SER A 70 -8.04 -3.57 -7.72
CA SER A 70 -8.36 -4.84 -8.37
C SER A 70 -8.89 -5.90 -7.40
N GLU A 71 -9.44 -7.00 -7.92
CA GLU A 71 -9.82 -8.14 -7.08
C GLU A 71 -8.61 -8.75 -6.35
N ALA A 72 -7.42 -8.73 -6.96
CA ALA A 72 -6.20 -9.18 -6.30
C ALA A 72 -5.87 -8.29 -5.08
N ARG A 73 -6.03 -6.97 -5.18
CA ARG A 73 -5.82 -6.07 -4.04
C ARG A 73 -6.82 -6.33 -2.92
N LYS A 74 -8.09 -6.54 -3.23
CA LYS A 74 -9.10 -6.96 -2.24
C LYS A 74 -8.71 -8.26 -1.53
N ILE A 75 -8.34 -9.29 -2.29
CA ILE A 75 -7.89 -10.58 -1.73
C ILE A 75 -6.70 -10.36 -0.80
N SER A 76 -5.74 -9.51 -1.19
CA SER A 76 -4.60 -9.18 -0.35
C SER A 76 -5.03 -8.52 0.96
N LEU A 77 -5.91 -7.51 0.93
CA LEU A 77 -6.40 -6.78 2.11
C LEU A 77 -7.18 -7.67 3.09
N LEU A 78 -7.93 -8.65 2.58
CA LEU A 78 -8.62 -9.66 3.39
C LEU A 78 -7.65 -10.68 4.02
N SER A 79 -6.45 -10.78 3.46
CA SER A 79 -5.40 -11.71 3.88
C SER A 79 -4.35 -11.07 4.79
N TYR A 80 -4.52 -9.78 5.17
CA TYR A 80 -3.55 -9.09 6.00
C TYR A 80 -3.31 -9.81 7.33
N PRO A 81 -2.05 -9.81 7.80
CA PRO A 81 -1.75 -10.09 9.19
C PRO A 81 -2.38 -9.02 10.10
N ASP A 82 -2.34 -9.25 11.41
CA ASP A 82 -2.81 -8.28 12.40
C ASP A 82 -1.79 -7.14 12.56
N ILE A 83 -1.83 -6.20 11.60
CA ILE A 83 -0.98 -5.00 11.57
C ILE A 83 -1.84 -3.74 11.67
N SER A 84 -1.29 -2.73 12.35
CA SER A 84 -1.87 -1.39 12.32
C SER A 84 -1.55 -0.73 10.99
N VAL A 85 -2.57 -0.18 10.34
CA VAL A 85 -2.48 0.54 9.07
C VAL A 85 -3.08 1.93 9.21
N CYS A 86 -2.57 2.90 8.45
CA CYS A 86 -3.04 4.28 8.50
C CYS A 86 -3.96 4.61 7.30
N PHE A 87 -4.89 3.71 7.01
CA PHE A 87 -5.96 3.90 6.04
C PHE A 87 -7.15 3.00 6.41
N ASP A 88 -8.35 3.36 5.97
CA ASP A 88 -9.54 2.54 6.18
C ASP A 88 -9.51 1.32 5.24
N ARG A 89 -9.15 0.16 5.80
CA ARG A 89 -9.12 -1.11 5.07
C ARG A 89 -10.46 -1.47 4.43
N GLN A 90 -11.59 -1.20 5.08
CA GLN A 90 -12.91 -1.52 4.54
C GLN A 90 -13.26 -0.60 3.38
N LEU A 91 -12.91 0.68 3.47
CA LEU A 91 -13.05 1.63 2.35
C LEU A 91 -12.23 1.19 1.13
N TRP A 92 -11.00 0.71 1.33
CA TRP A 92 -10.17 0.19 0.23
C TRP A 92 -10.72 -1.10 -0.38
N ILE A 93 -11.24 -2.01 0.45
CA ILE A 93 -11.93 -3.22 -0.03
C ILE A 93 -13.17 -2.84 -0.86
N GLN A 94 -13.95 -1.87 -0.40
CA GLN A 94 -15.13 -1.38 -1.11
C GLN A 94 -14.74 -0.74 -2.45
N ALA A 95 -13.68 0.08 -2.47
CA ALA A 95 -13.17 0.66 -3.71
C ALA A 95 -12.74 -0.41 -4.73
N CYS A 96 -12.16 -1.53 -4.29
CA CYS A 96 -11.88 -2.67 -5.18
C CYS A 96 -13.16 -3.28 -5.77
N ASN A 97 -14.24 -3.40 -4.98
CA ASN A 97 -15.53 -3.88 -5.46
C ASN A 97 -16.19 -2.92 -6.46
N ASP A 98 -16.01 -1.61 -6.29
CA ASP A 98 -16.65 -0.60 -7.14
C ASP A 98 -15.88 -0.36 -8.44
N ILE A 99 -14.55 -0.24 -8.35
CA ILE A 99 -13.68 0.08 -9.49
C ILE A 99 -13.43 -1.14 -10.36
N LYS A 100 -13.26 -2.32 -9.76
CA LYS A 100 -12.96 -3.60 -10.44
C LYS A 100 -11.85 -3.47 -11.48
N ALA A 101 -10.76 -2.78 -11.13
CA ALA A 101 -9.64 -2.62 -12.03
C ALA A 101 -9.06 -3.98 -12.41
N LYS A 102 -8.62 -4.09 -13.66
CA LYS A 102 -8.03 -5.32 -14.20
C LYS A 102 -6.95 -4.97 -15.19
N ASP A 103 -5.74 -5.41 -14.92
CA ASP A 103 -4.63 -5.31 -15.86
C ASP A 103 -4.16 -6.71 -16.23
N GLY A 104 -4.43 -7.09 -17.48
CA GLY A 104 -4.20 -8.44 -17.98
C GLY A 104 -2.77 -8.69 -18.47
N GLN A 105 -1.87 -7.70 -18.50
CA GLN A 105 -0.57 -7.85 -19.15
C GLN A 105 0.59 -7.26 -18.32
N PRO A 106 1.51 -8.10 -17.77
CA PRO A 106 1.46 -9.57 -17.78
C PRO A 106 0.26 -10.11 -17.00
N VAL A 107 -0.08 -11.39 -17.23
CA VAL A 107 -1.28 -12.05 -16.66
C VAL A 107 -1.40 -11.91 -15.14
N ASN A 108 -0.28 -11.83 -14.44
CA ASN A 108 -0.21 -11.75 -12.97
C ASN A 108 0.02 -10.32 -12.43
N ARG A 109 -0.18 -9.28 -13.26
CA ARG A 109 0.18 -7.91 -12.90
C ARG A 109 -0.60 -7.40 -11.68
N ASP A 110 -1.89 -7.76 -11.58
CA ASP A 110 -2.70 -7.37 -10.42
C ASP A 110 -2.20 -8.03 -9.13
N GLU A 111 -1.80 -9.31 -9.15
CA GLU A 111 -1.21 -10.00 -8.00
C GLU A 111 0.15 -9.41 -7.62
N VAL A 112 0.97 -9.04 -8.61
CA VAL A 112 2.25 -8.37 -8.36
C VAL A 112 2.02 -7.05 -7.63
N ARG A 113 1.11 -6.20 -8.12
CA ARG A 113 0.76 -4.92 -7.46
C ARG A 113 0.22 -5.16 -6.06
N ALA A 114 -0.77 -6.04 -5.92
CA ALA A 114 -1.38 -6.36 -4.63
C ALA A 114 -0.36 -6.90 -3.61
N TYR A 115 0.57 -7.76 -4.05
CA TYR A 115 1.62 -8.32 -3.21
C TYR A 115 2.63 -7.25 -2.77
N TYR A 116 3.08 -6.38 -3.68
CA TYR A 116 4.02 -5.32 -3.35
C TYR A 116 3.41 -4.26 -2.44
N ASP A 117 2.16 -3.86 -2.69
CA ASP A 117 1.47 -2.91 -1.81
C ASP A 117 1.31 -3.48 -0.40
N SER A 118 0.93 -4.76 -0.28
CA SER A 118 0.83 -5.42 1.02
C SER A 118 2.18 -5.56 1.71
N THR A 119 3.25 -5.84 0.96
CA THR A 119 4.63 -5.87 1.50
C THR A 119 5.02 -4.51 2.07
N ARG A 120 4.70 -3.40 1.38
CA ARG A 120 4.98 -2.06 1.91
C ARG A 120 4.27 -1.82 3.23
N ASP A 121 3.00 -2.20 3.31
CA ASP A 121 2.17 -2.00 4.51
C ASP A 121 2.71 -2.83 5.69
N ILE A 122 3.08 -4.10 5.45
CA ILE A 122 3.65 -5.01 6.46
C ILE A 122 5.01 -4.49 6.93
N GLU A 123 5.95 -4.21 6.02
CA GLU A 123 7.30 -3.81 6.38
C GLU A 123 7.35 -2.43 7.04
N ALA A 124 6.50 -1.49 6.61
CA ALA A 124 6.38 -0.20 7.28
C ALA A 124 5.93 -0.38 8.74
N SER A 125 4.91 -1.21 8.97
CA SER A 125 4.41 -1.51 10.32
C SER A 125 5.52 -2.13 11.20
N LYS A 126 6.24 -3.13 10.68
CA LYS A 126 7.37 -3.79 11.39
C LYS A 126 8.49 -2.84 11.79
N HIS A 127 8.77 -1.83 10.97
CA HIS A 127 9.85 -0.87 11.19
C HIS A 127 9.38 0.41 11.92
N GLY A 128 8.12 0.43 12.37
CA GLY A 128 7.53 1.54 13.12
C GLY A 128 7.28 2.78 12.26
N TYR A 129 7.08 2.60 10.96
CA TYR A 129 6.64 3.66 10.05
C TYR A 129 5.11 3.70 9.99
N LYS A 130 4.56 4.91 9.96
CA LYS A 130 3.17 5.14 9.58
C LYS A 130 3.11 5.20 8.07
N LEU A 131 2.32 4.33 7.45
CA LEU A 131 2.08 4.35 6.00
C LEU A 131 0.65 4.80 5.74
N ILE A 132 0.51 6.03 5.26
CA ILE A 132 -0.75 6.63 4.86
C ILE A 132 -0.95 6.36 3.36
N ARG A 133 -2.15 5.92 2.98
CA ARG A 133 -2.54 5.78 1.58
C ARG A 133 -3.56 6.85 1.21
N ILE A 134 -3.38 7.47 0.06
CA ILE A 134 -4.35 8.40 -0.54
C ILE A 134 -4.88 7.74 -1.80
N MET A 135 -6.18 7.44 -1.83
CA MET A 135 -6.84 6.85 -2.98
C MET A 135 -7.05 7.88 -4.09
N HIS A 136 -6.91 7.46 -5.35
CA HIS A 136 -7.23 8.30 -6.50
C HIS A 136 -8.66 8.85 -6.42
N GLY A 137 -8.79 10.16 -6.53
CA GLY A 137 -10.07 10.87 -6.40
C GLY A 137 -10.55 11.10 -4.96
N GLN A 138 -9.80 10.66 -3.94
CA GLN A 138 -10.12 10.96 -2.54
C GLN A 138 -9.92 12.45 -2.20
N ILE A 139 -8.90 13.06 -2.81
CA ILE A 139 -8.66 14.50 -2.76
C ILE A 139 -8.64 15.00 -4.20
N ASP A 140 -9.48 16.00 -4.47
CA ASP A 140 -9.32 16.85 -5.65
C ASP A 140 -8.22 17.87 -5.34
N PHE A 141 -7.04 17.66 -5.92
CA PHE A 141 -5.87 18.50 -5.68
C PHE A 141 -5.94 19.87 -6.38
N GLU A 142 -6.90 20.06 -7.30
CA GLU A 142 -7.13 21.34 -7.98
C GLU A 142 -8.19 22.19 -7.26
N ALA A 143 -8.95 21.60 -6.35
CA ALA A 143 -9.98 22.30 -5.60
C ALA A 143 -9.40 23.34 -4.63
N VAL A 144 -10.14 24.44 -4.46
CA VAL A 144 -9.88 25.39 -3.38
C VAL A 144 -10.00 24.66 -2.03
N GLY A 145 -8.94 24.71 -1.22
CA GLY A 145 -8.90 24.02 0.07
C GLY A 145 -8.30 22.60 0.03
N ALA A 146 -7.77 22.16 -1.11
CA ALA A 146 -7.11 20.85 -1.23
C ALA A 146 -5.96 20.67 -0.22
N GLU A 147 -5.18 21.73 0.00
CA GLU A 147 -4.08 21.71 0.97
C GLU A 147 -4.63 21.44 2.38
N GLU A 148 -5.64 22.19 2.84
CA GLU A 148 -6.30 22.00 4.14
C GLU A 148 -6.88 20.60 4.30
N HIS A 149 -7.50 20.06 3.24
CA HIS A 149 -8.03 18.70 3.24
C HIS A 149 -6.91 17.68 3.42
N LEU A 150 -5.79 17.82 2.69
CA LEU A 150 -4.61 16.99 2.88
C LEU A 150 -4.04 17.14 4.30
N LYS A 151 -3.93 18.36 4.85
CA LYS A 151 -3.46 18.59 6.23
C LYS A 151 -4.34 17.85 7.23
N LYS A 152 -5.66 17.88 7.04
CA LYS A 152 -6.62 17.20 7.91
C LYS A 152 -6.43 15.68 7.85
N LEU A 153 -6.37 15.12 6.65
CA LEU A 153 -6.14 13.69 6.43
C LEU A 153 -4.83 13.22 7.08
N LEU A 154 -3.73 13.92 6.83
CA LEU A 154 -2.44 13.57 7.40
C LEU A 154 -2.45 13.65 8.93
N LYS A 155 -3.07 14.69 9.51
CA LYS A 155 -3.22 14.81 10.97
C LYS A 155 -4.02 13.66 11.55
N GLU A 156 -5.16 13.33 10.95
CA GLU A 156 -6.03 12.24 11.42
C GLU A 156 -5.24 10.94 11.59
N TYR A 157 -4.45 10.57 10.59
CA TYR A 157 -3.64 9.35 10.61
C TYR A 157 -2.35 9.46 11.44
N MET A 158 -1.75 10.64 11.56
CA MET A 158 -0.56 10.84 12.41
C MET A 158 -0.87 10.71 13.90
N PHE A 159 -2.12 10.90 14.35
CA PHE A 159 -2.50 10.83 15.77
C PHE A 159 -3.22 9.52 16.16
N ILE A 160 -3.36 8.56 15.24
CA ILE A 160 -3.83 7.21 15.60
C ILE A 160 -2.78 6.56 16.51
N LYS A 161 -3.21 6.18 17.72
CA LYS A 161 -2.41 5.52 18.74
C LYS A 161 -2.33 4.02 18.51
#